data_AF-A0A838GC10-F1
#
_entry.id   AF-A0A838GC10-F1
#
_cell.length_a   1.000
_cell.length_b   1.000
_cell.length_c   1.000
_cell.angle_alpha   90.00
_cell.angle_beta   90.00
_cell.angle_gamma   90.00
#
_symmetry.space_group_name_H-M   'P 1'
#
loop_
_entity.id
_entity.type
_entity.pdbx_description
1 polymer ?
#
loop_
_entity_poly.entity_id
_entity_poly.type
_entity_poly.pdbx_seq_one_letter_code
_entity_poly.pdbx_strand_id
1 'polypeptide(L)'
;MESAPPLACRLSAPDLARRLDDIRAGLLAAVESIEIIDTGYRLTFPNTIETTEALLDFVRFERECCPFVDFGVGLPPEPRPITLDLRGPEPVQEFIRAAFIENGASGNVPI
;
A
#
# COMPACT_ATOMS: atom_id res chain seq x y z
N MET A 1 30.05 -8.27 -14.27
CA MET A 1 29.99 -7.54 -12.99
C MET A 1 28.77 -6.67 -13.05
N GLU A 2 27.69 -7.16 -12.46
CA GLU A 2 26.37 -6.52 -12.48
C GLU A 2 26.32 -5.51 -11.34
N SER A 3 26.20 -4.23 -11.69
CA SER A 3 26.12 -3.13 -10.72
C SER A 3 24.65 -2.89 -10.43
N ALA A 4 24.17 -3.35 -9.28
CA ALA A 4 22.87 -2.92 -8.76
C ALA A 4 22.91 -1.39 -8.53
N PRO A 5 21.90 -0.63 -8.96
CA PRO A 5 21.91 0.81 -8.78
C PRO A 5 21.88 1.14 -7.27
N PRO A 6 22.65 2.16 -6.82
CA PRO A 6 22.59 2.59 -5.43
C PRO A 6 21.16 3.07 -5.14
N LEU A 7 20.57 2.59 -4.05
CA LEU A 7 19.33 3.10 -3.45
C LEU A 7 19.54 4.59 -3.10
N ALA A 8 19.33 5.46 -4.08
CA ALA A 8 19.56 6.89 -3.98
C ALA A 8 18.24 7.62 -3.73
N CYS A 9 17.75 7.61 -2.48
CA CYS A 9 16.77 8.62 -2.05
C CYS A 9 17.52 9.80 -1.42
N ARG A 10 17.54 10.93 -2.13
CA ARG A 10 18.23 12.17 -1.74
C ARG A 10 17.22 13.22 -1.27
N LEU A 11 16.62 13.01 -0.10
CA LEU A 11 15.85 13.98 0.71
C LEU A 11 15.99 13.53 2.17
N SER A 12 16.18 14.44 3.14
CA SER A 12 16.55 14.10 4.51
C SER A 12 15.61 13.04 5.12
N ALA A 13 16.18 11.87 5.42
CA ALA A 13 15.48 10.65 5.84
C ALA A 13 14.38 10.81 6.93
N PRO A 14 14.51 11.67 7.96
CA PRO A 14 13.52 11.68 9.05
C PRO A 14 12.18 12.37 8.70
N ASP A 15 12.18 13.46 7.93
CA ASP A 15 10.93 14.17 7.59
C ASP A 15 10.13 13.46 6.51
N LEU A 16 10.81 12.79 5.59
CA LEU A 16 10.16 11.93 4.61
C LEU A 16 9.53 10.72 5.30
N ALA A 17 10.27 10.04 6.18
CA ALA A 17 9.74 8.89 6.93
C ALA A 17 8.50 9.27 7.76
N ARG A 18 8.51 10.40 8.46
CA ARG A 18 7.34 10.85 9.25
C ARG A 18 6.12 11.15 8.39
N ARG A 19 6.31 11.81 7.25
CA ARG A 19 5.18 12.14 6.36
C ARG A 19 4.61 10.90 5.69
N LEU A 20 5.45 9.93 5.37
CA LEU A 20 5.02 8.64 4.83
C LEU A 20 4.31 7.79 5.86
N ASP A 21 4.78 7.79 7.10
CA ASP A 21 4.11 7.13 8.22
C ASP A 21 2.70 7.71 8.42
N ASP A 22 2.56 9.02 8.33
CA ASP A 22 1.27 9.72 8.42
C ASP A 22 0.32 9.37 7.26
N ILE A 23 0.82 9.39 6.02
CA ILE A 23 0.04 9.00 4.83
C ILE A 23 -0.37 7.52 4.90
N ARG A 24 0.56 6.66 5.30
CA ARG A 24 0.32 5.22 5.48
C ARG A 24 -0.69 4.96 6.58
N ALA A 25 -0.56 5.61 7.72
CA ALA A 25 -1.51 5.49 8.82
C ALA A 25 -2.91 6.00 8.42
N GLY A 26 -2.99 7.14 7.74
CA GLY A 26 -4.25 7.69 7.24
C GLY A 26 -4.93 6.79 6.21
N LEU A 27 -4.16 6.24 5.27
CA LEU A 27 -4.68 5.33 4.25
C LEU A 27 -5.14 4.01 4.89
N LEU A 28 -4.36 3.44 5.79
CA LEU A 28 -4.69 2.19 6.49
C LEU A 28 -5.92 2.35 7.40
N ALA A 29 -6.08 3.51 8.03
CA ALA A 29 -7.29 3.83 8.80
C ALA A 29 -8.54 3.98 7.91
N ALA A 30 -8.36 4.30 6.62
CA ALA A 30 -9.45 4.41 5.65
C ALA A 30 -9.79 3.09 4.95
N VAL A 31 -9.13 1.97 5.30
CA VAL A 31 -9.46 0.64 4.77
C VAL A 31 -10.83 0.22 5.28
N GLU A 32 -11.78 0.01 4.35
CA GLU A 32 -13.11 -0.50 4.66
C GLU A 32 -13.12 -2.03 4.78
N SER A 33 -12.30 -2.72 3.98
CA SER A 33 -12.24 -4.19 3.97
C SER A 33 -10.93 -4.70 3.40
N ILE A 34 -10.52 -5.88 3.88
CA ILE A 34 -9.34 -6.61 3.43
C ILE A 34 -9.78 -8.00 2.97
N GLU A 35 -9.53 -8.32 1.72
CA GLU A 35 -9.86 -9.60 1.11
C GLU A 35 -8.59 -10.34 0.68
N ILE A 36 -8.48 -11.63 1.00
CA ILE A 36 -7.42 -12.48 0.47
C ILE A 36 -7.80 -12.88 -0.96
N ILE A 37 -6.91 -12.63 -1.91
CA ILE A 37 -7.06 -13.04 -3.30
C ILE A 37 -5.98 -14.07 -3.65
N ASP A 38 -6.18 -14.80 -4.75
CA ASP A 38 -5.32 -15.93 -5.16
C ASP A 38 -3.81 -15.60 -5.17
N THR A 39 -3.47 -14.35 -5.51
CA THR A 39 -2.08 -13.90 -5.63
C THR A 39 -1.68 -12.84 -4.59
N GLY A 40 -2.43 -12.68 -3.49
CA GLY A 40 -2.11 -11.71 -2.44
C GLY A 40 -3.33 -11.13 -1.72
N TYR A 41 -3.41 -9.80 -1.62
CA TYR A 41 -4.44 -9.11 -0.84
C TYR A 41 -5.10 -8.00 -1.64
N ARG A 42 -6.40 -7.78 -1.40
CA ARG A 42 -7.16 -6.64 -1.90
C ARG A 42 -7.65 -5.82 -0.72
N LEU A 43 -7.35 -4.53 -0.76
CA LEU A 43 -7.82 -3.53 0.18
C LEU A 43 -8.91 -2.72 -0.51
N THR A 44 -10.01 -2.46 0.17
CA THR A 44 -11.13 -1.66 -0.32
C THR A 44 -11.21 -0.36 0.49
N PHE A 45 -11.45 0.76 -0.18
CA PHE A 45 -11.46 2.09 0.39
C PHE A 45 -12.66 2.90 -0.11
N PRO A 46 -13.12 3.92 0.64
CA PRO A 46 -14.23 4.75 0.20
C PRO A 46 -13.83 5.52 -1.07
N ASN A 47 -14.76 5.68 -2.00
CA ASN A 47 -14.52 6.43 -3.23
C ASN A 47 -14.59 7.94 -2.94
N THR A 48 -13.50 8.47 -2.39
CA THR A 48 -13.33 9.91 -2.15
C THR A 48 -12.08 10.42 -2.85
N ILE A 49 -12.05 11.73 -3.10
CA ILE A 49 -10.89 12.40 -3.68
C ILE A 49 -9.68 12.25 -2.75
N GLU A 50 -9.87 12.46 -1.44
CA GLU A 50 -8.81 12.34 -0.43
C GLU A 50 -8.19 10.94 -0.40
N THR A 51 -9.03 9.89 -0.43
CA THR A 51 -8.57 8.51 -0.51
C THR A 51 -7.81 8.23 -1.81
N THR A 52 -8.30 8.75 -2.94
CA THR A 52 -7.64 8.55 -4.24
C THR A 52 -6.24 9.17 -4.23
N GLU A 53 -6.10 10.41 -3.76
CA GLU A 53 -4.80 11.09 -3.71
C GLU A 53 -3.83 10.39 -2.75
N ALA A 54 -4.28 10.03 -1.55
CA ALA A 54 -3.45 9.31 -0.57
C ALA A 54 -3.01 7.93 -1.10
N LEU A 55 -3.91 7.21 -1.78
CA LEU A 55 -3.62 5.91 -2.36
C LEU A 55 -2.56 5.99 -3.46
N LEU A 56 -2.66 6.99 -4.33
CA LEU A 56 -1.70 7.18 -5.42
C LEU A 56 -0.32 7.60 -4.89
N ASP A 57 -0.25 8.45 -3.87
CA ASP A 57 1.02 8.83 -3.24
C ASP A 57 1.68 7.63 -2.55
N PHE A 58 0.89 6.84 -1.83
CA PHE A 58 1.33 5.60 -1.21
C PHE A 58 1.88 4.59 -2.23
N VAL A 59 1.15 4.32 -3.31
CA VAL A 59 1.61 3.38 -4.35
C VAL A 59 2.87 3.89 -5.04
N ARG A 60 2.97 5.21 -5.29
CA ARG A 60 4.18 5.81 -5.86
C ARG A 60 5.39 5.56 -4.96
N PHE A 61 5.25 5.78 -3.66
CA PHE A 61 6.33 5.58 -2.71
C PHE A 61 6.70 4.09 -2.53
N GLU A 62 5.71 3.23 -2.31
CA GLU A 62 5.95 1.80 -2.10
C GLU A 62 6.56 1.12 -3.33
N ARG A 63 6.29 1.62 -4.54
CA ARG A 63 6.98 1.14 -5.75
C ARG A 63 8.48 1.44 -5.76
N GLU A 64 8.92 2.52 -5.12
CA GLU A 64 10.34 2.85 -4.98
C GLU A 64 11.02 1.96 -3.91
N CYS A 65 10.29 1.61 -2.85
CA CYS A 65 10.79 0.82 -1.73
C CYS A 65 10.70 -0.71 -1.95
N CYS A 66 9.63 -1.16 -2.61
CA CYS A 66 9.23 -2.57 -2.77
C CYS A 66 8.99 -2.92 -4.25
N PRO A 67 10.02 -2.95 -5.11
CA PRO A 67 9.86 -3.19 -6.55
C PRO A 67 9.40 -4.61 -6.92
N PHE A 68 9.27 -5.49 -5.92
CA PHE A 68 8.87 -6.89 -6.06
C PHE A 68 7.37 -7.13 -5.79
N VAL A 69 6.63 -6.11 -5.34
CA VAL A 69 5.18 -6.15 -5.15
C VAL A 69 4.50 -5.57 -6.38
N ASP A 70 3.53 -6.30 -6.93
CA ASP A 70 2.65 -5.82 -7.99
C ASP A 70 1.47 -5.05 -7.37
N PHE A 71 1.43 -3.75 -7.61
CA PHE A 71 0.38 -2.85 -7.12
C PHE A 71 -0.63 -2.57 -8.24
N GLY A 72 -1.88 -2.98 -8.03
CA GLY A 72 -3.01 -2.69 -8.92
C GLY A 72 -4.00 -1.73 -8.26
N VAL A 73 -4.25 -0.56 -8.85
CA VAL A 73 -5.24 0.39 -8.33
C VAL A 73 -6.49 0.34 -9.21
N GLY A 74 -7.63 0.09 -8.59
CA GLY A 74 -8.95 0.13 -9.23
C GLY A 74 -9.70 1.40 -8.86
N LEU A 75 -9.94 2.28 -9.85
CA LEU A 75 -10.72 3.51 -9.71
C LEU A 75 -12.03 3.39 -10.52
N PRO A 76 -13.03 2.63 -10.04
CA PRO A 76 -14.31 2.56 -10.71
C PRO A 76 -15.11 3.87 -10.54
N PRO A 77 -16.07 4.16 -11.43
CA PRO A 77 -17.00 5.26 -11.23
C PRO A 77 -17.85 5.05 -9.97
N GLU A 78 -18.22 6.16 -9.34
CA GLU A 78 -19.12 6.19 -8.18
C GLU A 78 -20.43 5.42 -8.45
N PRO A 79 -21.02 4.79 -7.42
CA PRO A 79 -20.60 4.78 -6.01
C PRO A 79 -19.67 3.62 -5.66
N ARG A 80 -19.02 2.97 -6.64
CA ARG A 80 -18.19 1.80 -6.37
C ARG A 80 -16.93 2.19 -5.60
N PRO A 81 -16.53 1.42 -4.58
CA PRO A 81 -15.35 1.74 -3.78
C PRO A 81 -14.07 1.57 -4.60
N ILE A 82 -13.02 2.23 -4.13
CA ILE A 82 -11.68 2.13 -4.71
C ILE A 82 -11.03 0.86 -4.18
N THR A 83 -10.25 0.18 -5.02
CA THR A 83 -9.53 -1.03 -4.62
C THR A 83 -8.02 -0.88 -4.81
N LEU A 84 -7.24 -1.44 -3.89
CA LEU A 84 -5.81 -1.67 -4.04
C LEU A 84 -5.53 -3.16 -3.96
N ASP A 85 -5.01 -3.71 -5.04
CA ASP A 85 -4.50 -5.06 -5.14
C ASP A 85 -2.99 -5.06 -4.86
N LEU A 86 -2.57 -5.84 -3.87
CA LEU A 86 -1.18 -6.13 -3.56
C LEU A 86 -0.91 -7.58 -3.94
N ARG A 87 -0.12 -7.80 -4.99
CA ARG A 87 0.13 -9.13 -5.54
C ARG A 87 1.60 -9.48 -5.56
N GLY A 88 1.89 -10.76 -5.47
CA GLY A 88 3.24 -11.27 -5.56
C GLY A 88 3.31 -12.79 -5.46
N PRO A 89 4.48 -13.39 -5.75
CA PRO A 89 4.72 -14.81 -5.52
C PRO A 89 4.62 -15.14 -4.02
N GLU A 90 4.44 -16.42 -3.67
CA GLU A 90 4.22 -16.91 -2.30
C GLU A 90 5.08 -16.23 -1.20
N PRO A 91 6.41 -16.09 -1.32
CA PRO A 91 7.21 -15.38 -0.31
C PRO A 91 6.92 -13.88 -0.19
N VAL A 92 6.44 -13.24 -1.26
CA VAL A 92 6.00 -11.84 -1.25
C VAL A 92 4.62 -11.71 -0.60
N GLN A 93 3.76 -12.73 -0.67
CA GLN A 93 2.46 -12.70 0.01
C GLN A 93 2.62 -12.68 1.54
N GLU A 94 3.56 -13.47 2.08
CA GLU A 94 3.90 -13.41 3.51
C GLU A 94 4.45 -12.04 3.91
N PHE A 95 5.32 -11.46 3.07
CA PHE A 95 5.79 -10.08 3.29
C PHE A 95 4.63 -9.08 3.26
N ILE A 96 3.70 -9.20 2.31
CA ILE A 96 2.55 -8.29 2.21
C ILE A 96 1.70 -8.36 3.48
N ARG A 97 1.44 -9.57 3.97
CA ARG A 97 0.70 -9.81 5.21
C ARG A 97 1.36 -9.10 6.39
N ALA A 98 2.65 -9.37 6.62
CA ALA A 98 3.37 -8.80 7.75
C ALA A 98 3.46 -7.27 7.64
N ALA A 99 3.85 -6.75 6.47
CA ALA A 99 4.15 -5.33 6.28
C ALA A 99 2.88 -4.45 6.18
N PHE A 100 1.84 -4.88 5.47
CA PHE A 100 0.69 -4.04 5.17
C PHE A 100 -0.55 -4.39 5.99
N ILE A 101 -0.74 -5.67 6.34
CA ILE A 101 -1.93 -6.12 7.06
C ILE A 101 -1.67 -6.07 8.57
N GLU A 102 -0.63 -6.73 9.07
CA GLU A 102 -0.39 -6.82 10.52
C GLU A 102 0.14 -5.52 11.13
N ASN A 103 1.01 -4.79 10.42
CA ASN A 103 1.47 -3.47 10.85
C ASN A 103 0.43 -2.36 10.61
N GLY A 104 -0.58 -2.60 9.75
CA GLY A 104 -1.65 -1.63 9.46
C GLY A 104 -2.93 -1.82 10.25
N ALA A 105 -3.17 -3.02 10.78
CA ALA A 105 -4.38 -3.38 11.52
C ALA A 105 -4.41 -2.88 12.98
N SER A 106 -3.78 -1.74 13.28
CA SER A 106 -3.97 -1.08 14.59
C SER A 106 -5.30 -0.33 14.70
N GLY A 107 -6.18 -0.45 13.69
CA GLY A 107 -7.58 -0.03 13.72
C GLY A 107 -8.51 -1.23 13.46
N ASN A 108 -8.99 -1.85 14.53
CA ASN A 108 -10.13 -2.78 14.63
C ASN A 108 -10.77 -3.25 13.30
N VAL A 109 -10.20 -4.31 12.69
CA VAL A 109 -10.87 -5.12 11.67
C VAL A 109 -11.34 -6.42 12.35
N PRO A 110 -12.65 -6.70 12.43
CA PRO A 110 -13.12 -8.00 12.89
C PRO A 110 -12.79 -9.04 11.82
N ILE A 111 -12.02 -10.07 12.22
CA ILE A 111 -11.90 -11.33 11.48
C ILE A 111 -13.23 -12.10 11.47
#